data_AF-A0A317Z3I3-F1
#
_entry.id   AF-A0A317Z3I3-F1
#
_cell.length_a   1.000
_cell.length_b   1.000
_cell.length_c   1.000
_cell.angle_alpha   90.00
_cell.angle_beta   90.00
_cell.angle_gamma   90.00
#
_symmetry.space_group_name_H-M   'P 1'
#
loop_
_entity.id
_entity.type
_entity.pdbx_description
1 polymer ?
#
loop_
_entity_poly.entity_id
_entity_poly.type
_entity_poly.pdbx_seq_one_letter_code
_entity_poly.pdbx_strand_id
1 'polypeptide(L)'
;EFLPKTYNNGEGDAVIMNSNYAIDNGLKPLKDSIAVEDESSPFANILAVQKGHKNDEKYQEFLKALQSDEVRDYINKEFDGAVIPAK
;
A
#
# COMPACT_ATOMS: atom_id res chain seq x y z
N GLU A 1 1.14 -6.23 14.62
CA GLU A 1 1.03 -7.52 13.89
C GLU A 1 2.11 -8.50 14.30
N PHE A 2 2.07 -9.73 13.76
CA PHE A 2 3.09 -10.76 13.87
C PHE A 2 4.39 -10.38 13.12
N LEU A 3 4.31 -9.90 11.87
CA LEU A 3 5.49 -9.67 11.02
C LEU A 3 6.45 -8.58 11.55
N PRO A 4 6.01 -7.39 11.99
CA PRO A 4 6.90 -6.40 12.58
C PRO A 4 7.57 -6.90 13.87
N LYS A 5 6.88 -7.74 14.66
CA LYS A 5 7.47 -8.35 15.86
C LYS A 5 8.55 -9.36 15.49
N THR A 6 8.28 -10.24 14.53
CA THR A 6 9.26 -11.21 14.01
C THR A 6 10.51 -10.51 13.47
N TYR A 7 10.34 -9.39 12.75
CA TYR A 7 11.44 -8.55 12.29
C TYR A 7 12.24 -7.93 13.46
N ASN A 8 11.57 -7.25 14.38
CA ASN A 8 12.21 -6.56 15.51
C ASN A 8 12.95 -7.51 16.47
N ASN A 9 12.45 -8.74 16.60
CA ASN A 9 13.03 -9.75 17.50
C ASN A 9 14.13 -10.58 16.84
N GLY A 10 14.41 -10.40 15.54
CA GLY A 10 15.40 -11.19 14.81
C GLY A 10 15.05 -12.69 14.76
N GLU A 11 13.76 -13.01 14.68
CA GLU A 11 13.27 -14.40 14.74
C GLU A 11 13.52 -15.21 13.46
N GLY A 12 13.93 -14.57 12.35
CA GLY A 12 14.28 -15.23 11.10
C GLY A 12 15.38 -14.50 10.33
N ASP A 13 16.00 -15.20 9.37
CA ASP A 13 17.08 -14.63 8.55
C ASP A 13 16.60 -13.48 7.65
N ALA A 14 15.34 -13.53 7.22
CA ALA A 14 14.63 -12.46 6.52
C ALA A 14 13.12 -12.56 6.78
N VAL A 15 12.42 -11.42 6.72
CA VAL A 15 10.97 -11.35 6.93
C VAL A 15 10.32 -10.66 5.72
N ILE A 16 9.37 -11.34 5.09
CA ILE A 16 8.54 -10.75 4.04
C ILE A 16 7.39 -10.01 4.73
N MET A 17 7.23 -8.72 4.43
CA MET A 17 6.27 -7.86 5.09
C MET A 17 5.54 -6.98 4.08
N ASN A 18 4.21 -6.83 4.23
CA ASN A 18 3.46 -5.86 3.45
C ASN A 18 3.86 -4.43 3.82
N SER A 19 3.91 -3.54 2.83
CA SER A 19 4.34 -2.14 3.02
C SER A 19 3.52 -1.39 4.06
N ASN A 20 2.20 -1.65 4.17
CA ASN A 20 1.36 -1.00 5.18
C ASN A 20 1.83 -1.32 6.61
N TYR A 21 2.18 -2.58 6.90
CA TYR A 21 2.68 -2.97 8.22
C TYR A 21 4.08 -2.42 8.49
N ALA A 22 4.93 -2.33 7.47
CA ALA A 22 6.25 -1.72 7.60
C ALA A 22 6.13 -0.23 7.95
N ILE A 23 5.32 0.52 7.19
CA ILE A 23 5.10 1.96 7.38
C ILE A 23 4.48 2.25 8.76
N ASP A 24 3.44 1.50 9.16
CA ASP A 24 2.79 1.66 10.47
C ASP A 24 3.75 1.41 11.66
N ASN A 25 4.84 0.68 11.43
CA ASN A 25 5.88 0.40 12.42
C ASN A 25 7.15 1.26 12.23
N GLY A 26 7.07 2.32 11.42
CA GLY A 26 8.13 3.30 11.24
C GLY A 26 9.27 2.88 10.30
N LEU A 27 9.12 1.75 9.60
CA LEU A 27 10.06 1.30 8.58
C LEU A 27 9.77 2.00 7.25
N LYS A 28 10.83 2.27 6.48
CA LYS A 28 10.78 2.86 5.15
C LYS A 28 11.07 1.78 4.11
N PRO A 29 10.06 1.22 3.41
CA PRO A 29 10.24 0.07 2.54
C PRO A 29 11.38 0.22 1.51
N LEU A 30 11.53 1.41 0.91
CA LEU A 30 12.58 1.66 -0.10
C LEU A 30 13.99 1.85 0.47
N LYS A 31 14.15 1.98 1.79
CA LYS A 31 15.45 2.23 2.45
C LYS A 31 15.88 1.08 3.36
N ASP A 32 14.94 0.51 4.09
CA ASP A 32 15.23 -0.46 5.14
C ASP A 32 15.13 -1.91 4.66
N SER A 33 14.49 -2.15 3.51
CA SER A 33 14.36 -3.48 2.93
C SER A 33 15.65 -3.91 2.22
N ILE A 34 16.03 -5.17 2.40
CA ILE A 34 17.15 -5.79 1.68
C ILE A 34 16.83 -6.12 0.21
N ALA A 35 15.53 -6.20 -0.12
CA ALA A 35 14.99 -6.37 -1.46
C ALA A 35 13.55 -5.82 -1.49
N VAL A 36 13.12 -5.28 -2.63
CA VAL A 36 11.78 -4.71 -2.84
C VAL A 36 11.21 -5.25 -4.15
N GLU A 37 9.92 -5.56 -4.18
CA GLU A 37 9.21 -5.94 -5.41
C GLU A 37 9.21 -4.77 -6.41
N ASP A 38 9.32 -5.07 -7.70
CA ASP A 38 9.32 -4.04 -8.73
C ASP A 38 7.93 -3.43 -9.01
N GLU A 39 7.92 -2.28 -9.69
CA GLU A 39 6.69 -1.55 -10.01
C GLU A 39 5.80 -2.26 -11.04
N SER A 40 6.29 -3.33 -11.69
CA SER A 40 5.52 -4.13 -12.66
C SER A 40 4.62 -5.18 -11.99
N SER A 41 4.66 -5.23 -10.66
CA SER A 41 3.83 -6.09 -9.81
C SER A 41 2.34 -6.03 -10.16
N PRO A 42 1.64 -7.18 -10.21
CA PRO A 42 0.20 -7.23 -10.44
C PRO A 42 -0.64 -6.85 -9.21
N PHE A 43 -0.03 -6.51 -8.07
CA PHE A 43 -0.69 -6.41 -6.77
C PHE A 43 -1.21 -5.00 -6.42
N ALA A 44 -2.00 -4.39 -7.30
CA ALA A 44 -2.68 -3.14 -6.98
C ALA A 44 -3.76 -3.34 -5.90
N ASN A 45 -3.78 -2.50 -4.87
CA ASN A 45 -4.88 -2.44 -3.91
C ASN A 45 -6.16 -1.94 -4.60
N ILE A 46 -7.32 -2.53 -4.27
CA ILE A 46 -8.59 -2.25 -4.96
C ILE A 46 -9.67 -1.73 -4.01
N LEU A 47 -10.62 -0.99 -4.58
CA LEU A 47 -11.90 -0.73 -3.95
C LEU A 47 -12.84 -1.93 -4.17
N ALA A 48 -13.10 -2.69 -3.12
CA ALA A 48 -14.03 -3.82 -3.16
C ALA A 48 -15.42 -3.40 -2.65
N VAL A 49 -16.46 -3.83 -3.36
CA VAL A 49 -17.87 -3.65 -2.96
C VAL A 49 -18.62 -4.97 -3.05
N GLN A 50 -19.77 -5.06 -2.37
CA GLN A 50 -20.63 -6.23 -2.47
C GLN A 50 -21.12 -6.44 -3.91
N LYS A 51 -21.41 -7.70 -4.28
CA LYS A 51 -21.92 -8.04 -5.61
C LYS A 51 -23.22 -7.28 -5.89
N GLY A 52 -23.33 -6.70 -7.09
CA GLY A 52 -24.48 -5.88 -7.49
C GLY A 52 -24.28 -4.38 -7.28
N HIS A 53 -23.34 -3.98 -6.42
CA HIS A 53 -23.13 -2.58 -6.04
C HIS A 53 -22.03 -1.87 -6.83
N LYS A 54 -21.38 -2.53 -7.79
CA LYS A 54 -20.25 -1.95 -8.55
C LYS A 54 -20.59 -0.60 -9.17
N ASN A 55 -21.84 -0.42 -9.61
CA ASN A 55 -22.27 0.77 -10.34
C ASN A 55 -23.05 1.76 -9.48
N ASP A 56 -23.16 1.57 -8.15
CA ASP A 56 -23.83 2.55 -7.30
C ASP A 56 -23.05 3.87 -7.36
N GLU A 57 -23.78 4.97 -7.52
CA GLU A 57 -23.22 6.33 -7.67
C GLU A 57 -22.19 6.67 -6.59
N LYS A 58 -22.53 6.40 -5.32
CA LYS A 58 -21.63 6.64 -4.18
C LYS A 58 -20.26 5.96 -4.29
N TYR A 59 -20.19 4.75 -4.86
CA TYR A 59 -18.92 4.04 -5.01
C TYR A 59 -18.14 4.54 -6.23
N GLN A 60 -18.83 4.97 -7.27
CA GLN A 60 -18.22 5.59 -8.44
C GLN A 60 -17.64 6.97 -8.11
N GLU A 61 -18.36 7.78 -7.33
CA GLU A 61 -17.85 9.06 -6.82
C GLU A 61 -16.65 8.85 -5.90
N PHE A 62 -16.72 7.87 -5.00
CA PHE A 62 -15.59 7.57 -4.12
C PHE A 62 -14.35 7.10 -4.89
N LEU A 63 -14.53 6.23 -5.89
CA LEU A 63 -13.42 5.79 -6.76
C LEU A 63 -12.78 6.97 -7.49
N LYS A 64 -13.58 7.90 -8.04
CA LYS A 64 -13.07 9.13 -8.68
C LYS A 64 -12.30 10.01 -7.71
N ALA A 65 -12.76 10.15 -6.46
CA ALA A 65 -12.06 10.92 -5.44
C ALA A 65 -10.70 10.28 -5.10
N LEU A 66 -10.66 8.96 -4.90
CA LEU A 66 -9.41 8.21 -4.67
C LEU A 66 -8.44 8.31 -5.85
N GLN A 67 -8.93 8.45 -7.08
CA GLN A 67 -8.16 8.63 -8.31
C GLN A 67 -8.00 10.11 -8.72
N SER A 68 -8.22 11.07 -7.81
CA SER A 68 -8.01 12.48 -8.11
C SER A 68 -6.53 12.85 -8.08
N ASP A 69 -6.15 13.90 -8.81
CA ASP A 69 -4.76 14.38 -8.85
C ASP A 69 -4.30 14.86 -7.47
N GLU A 70 -5.20 15.45 -6.68
CA GLU A 70 -4.94 15.84 -5.29
C GLU A 70 -4.53 14.62 -4.44
N VAL A 71 -5.24 13.50 -4.56
CA VAL A 71 -4.91 12.27 -3.81
C VAL A 71 -3.63 11.64 -4.35
N ARG A 72 -3.40 11.65 -5.67
CA ARG A 72 -2.13 11.15 -6.26
C ARG A 72 -0.93 11.94 -5.74
N ASP A 73 -1.02 13.26 -5.73
CA ASP A 73 0.03 14.14 -5.25
C ASP A 73 0.29 13.95 -3.75
N TYR A 74 -0.79 13.80 -2.97
CA TYR A 74 -0.68 13.47 -1.55
C TYR A 74 0.06 12.14 -1.34
N ILE A 75 -0.33 11.06 -2.03
CA ILE A 75 0.31 9.75 -1.91
C ILE A 75 1.80 9.84 -2.24
N ASN A 76 2.15 10.47 -3.36
CA ASN A 76 3.55 10.62 -3.79
C ASN A 76 4.39 11.38 -2.76
N LYS A 77 3.83 12.43 -2.16
CA LYS A 77 4.51 13.27 -1.18
C LYS A 77 4.63 12.60 0.19
N GLU A 78 3.57 11.95 0.66
CA GLU A 78 3.50 11.39 2.00
C GLU A 78 4.36 10.12 2.13
N PHE A 79 4.35 9.28 1.11
CA PHE A 79 4.96 7.95 1.19
C PHE A 79 6.31 7.84 0.51
N ASP A 80 6.89 8.94 0.02
CA ASP A 80 8.23 8.99 -0.62
C ASP A 80 8.41 7.89 -1.71
N GLY A 81 7.34 7.58 -2.46
CA GLY A 81 7.34 6.52 -3.49
C GLY A 81 7.18 5.09 -2.98
N ALA A 82 7.13 4.85 -1.67
CA ALA A 82 6.86 3.53 -1.10
C ALA A 82 5.41 3.05 -1.33
N VAL A 83 4.52 3.97 -1.69
CA VAL A 83 3.15 3.69 -2.14
C VAL A 83 2.99 4.29 -3.54
N ILE A 84 2.61 3.46 -4.50
CA ILE A 84 2.39 3.87 -5.89
C ILE A 84 0.90 4.14 -6.08
N PRO A 85 0.48 5.35 -6.50
CA PRO A 85 -0.92 5.64 -6.77
C PRO A 85 -1.49 4.71 -7.85
N ALA A 86 -2.71 4.20 -7.60
CA ALA A 86 -3.42 3.40 -8.60
C ALA A 86 -3.74 4.25 -9.84
N LYS A 87 -3.75 3.60 -11.01
CA LYS A 87 -4.09 4.24 -12.29
C LYS A 87 -5.54 4.68 -12.31
#